data_AF-A0A540MN23-F1
#
_entry.id   AF-A0A540MN23-F1
#
_cell.length_a   1.000
_cell.length_b   1.000
_cell.length_c   1.000
_cell.angle_alpha   90.00
_cell.angle_beta   90.00
_cell.angle_gamma   90.00
#
_symmetry.space_group_name_H-M   'P 1'
#
loop_
_entity.id
_entity.type
_entity.pdbx_description
1 polymer ?
#
loop_
_entity_poly.entity_id
_entity_poly.type
_entity_poly.pdbx_seq_one_letter_code
_entity_poly.pdbx_strand_id
1 'polypeptide(L)'
;MTWIHNALRCNVKVLDVKNRVVDFDDELYTLFPSCVFLCATLTSLAVDMDFTMVKTPSVAFSSNLVYLKLLNVKIEDEGFFKWISCSCKFIKEIFLFGISVRGNIIIKSSSLEKFGYVDGGSFTLSHLNISGEKLEVINITWRFNSPDDKSLNIFAPRLKDLYWSGWVRPYTGLNILF
;
A
#
# COMPACT_ATOMS: atom_id res chain seq x y z
N MET A 1 -4.71 -12.03 -18.12
CA MET A 1 -5.03 -12.37 -16.71
C MET A 1 -6.41 -13.03 -16.54
N THR A 2 -6.87 -13.86 -17.47
CA THR A 2 -8.23 -14.47 -17.44
C THR A 2 -8.48 -15.37 -16.23
N TRP A 3 -7.43 -16.02 -15.72
CA TRP A 3 -7.49 -16.89 -14.55
C TRP A 3 -7.92 -16.16 -13.26
N ILE A 4 -7.57 -14.86 -13.12
CA ILE A 4 -7.97 -14.06 -11.94
C ILE A 4 -9.49 -13.96 -11.89
N HIS A 5 -10.14 -13.65 -13.02
CA HIS A 5 -11.59 -13.59 -13.08
C HIS A 5 -12.26 -14.93 -12.74
N ASN A 6 -11.65 -16.05 -13.14
CA ASN A 6 -12.13 -17.38 -12.75
C ASN A 6 -12.00 -17.61 -11.24
N ALA A 7 -10.88 -17.23 -10.64
CA ALA A 7 -10.70 -17.32 -9.19
C ALA A 7 -11.74 -16.48 -8.44
N LEU A 8 -12.00 -15.24 -8.88
CA LEU A 8 -13.02 -14.38 -8.26
C LEU A 8 -14.43 -14.98 -8.35
N ARG A 9 -14.77 -15.68 -9.45
CA ARG A 9 -16.05 -16.42 -9.57
C ARG A 9 -16.18 -17.59 -8.61
N CYS A 10 -15.06 -18.15 -8.16
CA CYS A 10 -15.03 -19.21 -7.15
C CYS A 10 -15.14 -18.70 -5.71
N ASN A 11 -15.45 -17.41 -5.51
CA ASN A 11 -15.62 -16.81 -4.18
C ASN A 11 -14.39 -16.97 -3.26
N VAL A 12 -13.20 -16.84 -3.83
CA VAL A 12 -11.95 -16.96 -3.08
C VAL A 12 -11.84 -15.91 -1.99
N LYS A 13 -11.42 -16.33 -0.79
CA LYS A 13 -11.16 -15.44 0.35
C LYS A 13 -9.73 -14.91 0.38
N VAL A 14 -8.80 -15.67 -0.20
CA VAL A 14 -7.38 -15.37 -0.21
C VAL A 14 -6.89 -15.48 -1.64
N LEU A 15 -6.18 -14.44 -2.09
CA LEU A 15 -5.53 -14.42 -3.39
C LEU A 15 -4.09 -13.94 -3.20
N ASP A 16 -3.12 -14.81 -3.51
CA ASP A 16 -1.70 -14.48 -3.56
C ASP A 16 -1.25 -14.59 -5.02
N VAL A 17 -0.87 -13.46 -5.61
CA VAL A 17 -0.46 -13.34 -7.01
C VAL A 17 1.00 -12.97 -7.04
N LYS A 18 1.81 -13.81 -7.67
CA LYS A 18 3.23 -13.56 -7.86
C LYS A 18 3.59 -13.67 -9.32
N ASN A 19 4.28 -12.67 -9.84
CA ASN A 19 4.84 -12.67 -11.16
C ASN A 19 6.17 -11.92 -11.15
N ARG A 20 7.27 -12.65 -11.32
CA ARG A 20 8.61 -12.08 -11.47
C ARG A 20 8.98 -12.19 -12.94
N VAL A 21 8.62 -11.18 -13.72
CA VAL A 21 9.10 -11.07 -15.09
C VAL A 21 10.50 -10.50 -15.01
N VAL A 22 11.46 -11.23 -15.59
CA VAL A 22 12.87 -10.81 -15.68
C VAL A 22 13.05 -10.25 -17.09
N ASP A 23 13.09 -8.91 -17.19
CA ASP A 23 13.44 -8.06 -18.35
C ASP A 23 12.79 -8.35 -19.72
N PHE A 24 12.27 -7.29 -20.36
CA PHE A 24 12.78 -6.83 -21.66
C PHE A 24 12.64 -5.30 -21.77
N ASP A 25 13.65 -4.69 -22.38
CA ASP A 25 13.64 -3.31 -22.85
C ASP A 25 12.32 -2.99 -23.59
N ASP A 26 11.68 -1.88 -23.23
CA ASP A 26 10.42 -1.33 -23.78
C ASP A 26 9.04 -1.89 -23.29
N GLU A 27 8.94 -2.54 -22.13
CA GLU A 27 7.63 -3.06 -21.67
C GLU A 27 6.64 -2.01 -21.12
N LEU A 28 5.48 -1.92 -21.79
CA LEU A 28 4.26 -1.27 -21.30
C LEU A 28 3.77 -1.96 -20.01
N TYR A 29 3.54 -1.18 -18.94
CA TYR A 29 2.97 -1.71 -17.69
C TYR A 29 1.71 -2.54 -17.93
N THR A 30 1.66 -3.74 -17.36
CA THR A 30 0.42 -4.52 -17.34
C THR A 30 -0.55 -3.96 -16.32
N LEU A 31 -1.85 -3.98 -16.61
CA LEU A 31 -2.87 -3.49 -15.68
C LEU A 31 -3.32 -4.61 -14.75
N PHE A 32 -3.22 -4.39 -13.44
CA PHE A 32 -3.83 -5.28 -12.47
C PHE A 32 -5.36 -5.10 -12.49
N PRO A 33 -6.16 -6.18 -12.57
CA PRO A 33 -7.61 -6.07 -12.64
C PRO A 33 -8.20 -5.43 -11.37
N SER A 34 -8.73 -4.21 -11.50
CA SER A 34 -9.31 -3.47 -10.36
C SER A 34 -10.50 -4.20 -9.71
N CYS A 35 -11.19 -5.06 -10.46
CA CYS A 35 -12.28 -5.90 -9.97
C CYS A 35 -11.87 -6.83 -8.81
N VAL A 36 -10.58 -7.14 -8.64
CA VAL A 36 -10.07 -7.93 -7.50
C VAL A 36 -10.34 -7.21 -6.19
N PHE A 37 -10.12 -5.89 -6.14
CA PHE A 37 -10.35 -5.06 -4.96
C PHE A 37 -11.84 -4.91 -4.60
N LEU A 38 -12.71 -5.18 -5.58
CA LEU A 38 -14.17 -5.09 -5.47
C LEU A 38 -14.82 -6.44 -5.14
N CYS A 39 -14.04 -7.51 -5.00
CA CYS A 39 -14.57 -8.84 -4.73
C CYS A 39 -15.10 -8.93 -3.29
N ALA A 40 -16.40 -9.16 -3.16
CA ALA A 40 -17.08 -9.20 -1.86
C ALA A 40 -16.63 -10.36 -0.96
N THR A 41 -16.03 -11.42 -1.49
CA THR A 41 -15.59 -12.58 -0.70
C THR A 41 -14.13 -12.50 -0.31
N LEU A 42 -13.35 -11.63 -0.96
CA LEU A 42 -11.92 -11.51 -0.77
C LEU A 42 -11.58 -10.75 0.53
N THR A 43 -10.86 -11.42 1.42
CA THR A 43 -10.42 -10.87 2.71
C THR A 43 -8.91 -10.68 2.79
N SER A 44 -8.14 -11.36 1.95
CA SER A 44 -6.68 -11.25 1.91
C SER A 44 -6.18 -11.19 0.49
N LEU A 45 -5.40 -10.16 0.17
CA LEU A 45 -4.78 -9.97 -1.12
C LEU A 45 -3.28 -9.74 -0.96
N ALA A 46 -2.48 -10.58 -1.61
CA ALA A 46 -1.06 -10.36 -1.81
C ALA A 46 -0.76 -10.27 -3.31
N VAL A 47 -0.04 -9.23 -3.71
CA VAL A 47 0.39 -9.01 -5.10
C VAL A 47 1.88 -8.68 -5.09
N ASP A 48 2.69 -9.55 -5.67
CA ASP A 48 4.12 -9.35 -5.93
C ASP A 48 4.32 -9.43 -7.44
N MET A 49 4.20 -8.31 -8.13
CA MET A 49 4.25 -8.30 -9.59
C MET A 49 4.99 -7.08 -10.13
N ASP A 50 6.21 -7.32 -10.62
CA ASP A 50 6.99 -6.32 -11.34
C ASP A 50 6.23 -5.82 -12.57
N PHE A 51 6.54 -4.60 -13.02
CA PHE A 51 5.96 -3.97 -14.21
C PHE A 51 4.42 -3.96 -14.27
N THR A 52 3.77 -3.99 -13.09
CA THR A 52 2.31 -4.00 -12.98
C THR A 52 1.80 -2.69 -12.40
N MET A 53 0.79 -2.10 -13.05
CA MET A 53 0.09 -0.91 -12.59
C MET A 53 -1.24 -1.27 -11.93
N VAL A 54 -1.42 -0.79 -10.71
CA VAL A 54 -2.65 -0.82 -9.93
C VAL A 54 -3.36 0.52 -10.10
N LYS A 55 -4.59 0.46 -10.60
CA LYS A 55 -5.49 1.62 -10.71
C LYS A 55 -6.39 1.73 -9.50
N THR A 56 -6.83 2.96 -9.24
CA THR A 56 -7.79 3.26 -8.18
C THR A 56 -9.12 2.53 -8.45
N PRO A 57 -9.58 1.65 -7.54
CA PRO A 57 -10.90 1.02 -7.66
C PRO A 57 -12.01 2.06 -7.50
N SER A 58 -13.21 1.72 -7.96
CA SER A 58 -14.37 2.59 -7.75
C SER A 58 -14.71 2.73 -6.27
N VAL A 59 -14.75 3.97 -5.78
CA VAL A 59 -15.10 4.32 -4.39
C VAL A 59 -16.56 3.99 -4.03
N ALA A 60 -17.41 3.71 -5.02
CA ALA A 60 -18.81 3.34 -4.80
C ALA A 60 -18.97 1.96 -4.12
N PHE A 61 -17.90 1.18 -4.01
CA PHE A 61 -17.93 -0.17 -3.48
C PHE A 61 -17.09 -0.29 -2.20
N SER A 62 -17.64 -0.98 -1.21
CA SER A 62 -16.91 -1.37 -0.01
C SER A 62 -16.09 -2.63 -0.29
N SER A 63 -14.86 -2.67 0.24
CA SER A 63 -14.02 -3.87 0.23
C SER A 63 -14.17 -4.63 1.54
N ASN A 64 -14.03 -5.96 1.48
CA ASN A 64 -13.95 -6.83 2.65
C ASN A 64 -12.51 -7.23 2.99
N LEU A 65 -11.54 -6.58 2.37
CA LEU A 65 -10.12 -6.79 2.65
C LEU A 65 -9.80 -6.49 4.12
N VAL A 66 -9.14 -7.47 4.72
CA VAL A 66 -8.56 -7.43 6.07
C VAL A 66 -7.04 -7.34 5.97
N TYR A 67 -6.45 -7.98 4.95
CA TYR A 67 -5.00 -8.00 4.71
C TYR A 67 -4.71 -7.56 3.27
N LEU A 68 -3.83 -6.58 3.11
CA LEU A 68 -3.35 -6.10 1.82
C LEU A 68 -1.82 -6.08 1.81
N LYS A 69 -1.22 -6.84 0.90
CA LYS A 69 0.22 -6.86 0.66
C LYS A 69 0.49 -6.52 -0.80
N LEU A 70 1.20 -5.43 -1.05
CA LEU A 70 1.61 -5.01 -2.40
C LEU A 70 3.14 -4.94 -2.45
N LEU A 71 3.74 -5.61 -3.42
CA LEU A 71 5.18 -5.65 -3.63
C LEU A 71 5.47 -5.35 -5.10
N ASN A 72 6.41 -4.43 -5.31
CA ASN A 72 6.98 -4.09 -6.62
C ASN A 72 5.95 -3.64 -7.67
N VAL A 73 4.83 -3.05 -7.23
CA VAL A 73 3.80 -2.53 -8.13
C VAL A 73 3.89 -1.01 -8.28
N LYS A 74 3.43 -0.51 -9.43
CA LYS A 74 3.15 0.91 -9.66
C LYS A 74 1.70 1.21 -9.32
N ILE A 75 1.45 2.28 -8.59
CA ILE A 75 0.13 2.80 -8.30
C ILE A 75 -0.06 4.07 -9.14
N GLU A 76 -1.19 4.13 -9.84
CA GLU A 76 -1.52 5.21 -10.77
C GLU A 76 -1.46 6.59 -10.11
N ASP A 77 -2.15 6.75 -8.98
CA ASP A 77 -2.26 8.00 -8.23
C ASP A 77 -2.61 7.78 -6.74
N GLU A 78 -2.66 8.87 -5.98
CA GLU A 78 -3.03 8.88 -4.57
C GLU A 78 -4.48 8.46 -4.29
N GLY A 79 -5.34 8.37 -5.33
CA GLY A 79 -6.71 7.92 -5.24
C GLY A 79 -6.84 6.49 -4.71
N PHE A 80 -5.84 5.64 -4.93
CA PHE A 80 -5.82 4.27 -4.40
C PHE A 80 -5.81 4.27 -2.86
N PHE A 81 -5.00 5.13 -2.25
CA PHE A 81 -4.91 5.24 -0.79
C PHE A 81 -6.12 5.95 -0.18
N LYS A 82 -6.73 6.88 -0.93
CA LYS A 82 -8.03 7.44 -0.59
C LYS A 82 -9.13 6.36 -0.60
N TRP A 83 -9.13 5.48 -1.60
CA TRP A 83 -10.04 4.34 -1.64
C TRP A 83 -9.83 3.40 -0.44
N ILE A 84 -8.60 3.08 -0.06
CA ILE A 84 -8.33 2.31 1.17
C ILE A 84 -8.99 2.98 2.38
N SER A 85 -8.78 4.30 2.53
CA SER A 85 -9.29 5.06 3.67
C SER A 85 -10.82 5.12 3.73
N CYS A 86 -11.50 5.17 2.57
CA CYS A 86 -12.95 5.34 2.49
C CYS A 86 -13.72 4.02 2.39
N SER A 87 -13.14 2.99 1.78
CA SER A 87 -13.86 1.79 1.33
C SER A 87 -13.44 0.50 2.03
N CYS A 88 -12.30 0.46 2.71
CA CYS A 88 -11.79 -0.75 3.37
C CYS A 88 -12.05 -0.75 4.88
N LYS A 89 -13.32 -0.93 5.28
CA LYS A 89 -13.74 -0.81 6.70
C LYS A 89 -13.11 -1.82 7.64
N PHE A 90 -12.67 -2.97 7.13
CA PHE A 90 -12.13 -4.07 7.93
C PHE A 90 -10.61 -4.25 7.77
N ILE A 91 -9.91 -3.34 7.10
CA ILE A 91 -8.48 -3.47 6.85
C ILE A 91 -7.70 -3.41 8.17
N LYS A 92 -7.01 -4.50 8.50
CA LYS A 92 -6.20 -4.61 9.72
C LYS A 92 -4.71 -4.47 9.42
N GLU A 93 -4.27 -4.92 8.26
CA GLU A 93 -2.86 -4.92 7.91
C GLU A 93 -2.66 -4.47 6.47
N ILE A 94 -1.76 -3.50 6.30
CA ILE A 94 -1.28 -3.04 5.01
C ILE A 94 0.24 -3.16 5.02
N PHE A 95 0.78 -3.85 4.02
CA PHE A 95 2.23 -3.94 3.80
C PHE A 95 2.57 -3.58 2.37
N LEU A 96 3.43 -2.58 2.22
CA LEU A 96 3.85 -1.99 0.96
C LEU A 96 5.35 -2.15 0.81
N PHE A 97 5.81 -2.77 -0.27
CA PHE A 97 7.23 -2.92 -0.58
C PHE A 97 7.50 -2.47 -2.00
N GLY A 98 8.50 -1.62 -2.22
CA GLY A 98 8.92 -1.23 -3.57
C GLY A 98 7.80 -0.59 -4.41
N ILE A 99 6.94 0.21 -3.76
CA ILE A 99 5.80 0.85 -4.44
C ILE A 99 6.25 2.11 -5.17
N SER A 100 5.92 2.20 -6.47
CA SER A 100 5.99 3.44 -7.23
C SER A 100 4.65 4.15 -7.19
N VAL A 101 4.57 5.39 -6.68
CA VAL A 101 3.38 6.22 -6.83
C VAL A 101 3.76 7.64 -7.20
N ARG A 102 3.01 8.24 -8.14
CA ARG A 102 3.13 9.67 -8.44
C ARG A 102 2.22 10.44 -7.48
N GLY A 103 2.70 10.69 -6.27
CA GLY A 103 1.94 11.41 -5.25
C GLY A 103 2.27 10.94 -3.84
N ASN A 104 1.30 11.11 -2.94
CA ASN A 104 1.45 10.86 -1.52
C ASN A 104 0.77 9.56 -1.09
N ILE A 105 1.30 8.94 -0.04
CA ILE A 105 0.61 7.84 0.64
C ILE A 105 -0.08 8.44 1.85
N ILE A 106 -1.39 8.61 1.75
CA ILE A 106 -2.24 9.11 2.84
C ILE A 106 -3.27 8.05 3.17
N ILE A 107 -3.14 7.43 4.34
CA ILE A 107 -4.06 6.37 4.80
C ILE A 107 -4.62 6.76 6.15
N LYS A 108 -5.96 6.85 6.22
CA LYS A 108 -6.70 7.05 7.46
C LYS A 108 -7.66 5.87 7.63
N SER A 109 -7.43 5.04 8.65
CA SER A 109 -8.28 3.88 8.91
C SER A 109 -8.42 3.63 10.40
N SER A 110 -9.66 3.53 10.87
CA SER A 110 -9.98 3.21 12.27
C SER A 110 -9.86 1.71 12.60
N SER A 111 -9.71 0.85 11.59
CA SER A 111 -9.53 -0.59 11.75
C SER A 111 -8.09 -1.07 11.58
N LEU A 112 -7.19 -0.22 11.07
CA LEU A 112 -5.81 -0.58 10.80
C LEU A 112 -5.05 -0.83 12.11
N GLU A 113 -4.50 -2.03 12.24
CA GLU A 113 -3.73 -2.50 13.40
C GLU A 113 -2.23 -2.51 13.10
N LYS A 114 -1.85 -2.76 11.84
CA LYS A 114 -0.45 -2.86 11.41
C LYS A 114 -0.21 -2.16 10.07
N PHE A 115 0.87 -1.40 10.00
CA PHE A 115 1.31 -0.75 8.77
C PHE A 115 2.79 -1.04 8.50
N GLY A 116 3.09 -1.48 7.29
CA GLY A 116 4.44 -1.69 6.79
C GLY A 116 4.68 -0.92 5.51
N TYR A 117 5.79 -0.21 5.44
CA TYR A 117 6.30 0.41 4.22
C TYR A 117 7.80 0.15 4.09
N VAL A 118 8.23 -0.38 2.96
CA VAL A 118 9.63 -0.60 2.65
C VAL A 118 9.93 -0.02 1.27
N ASP A 119 10.80 0.98 1.25
CA ASP A 119 11.29 1.59 0.02
C ASP A 119 12.09 0.57 -0.82
N GLY A 120 11.78 0.53 -2.12
CA GLY A 120 12.46 -0.32 -3.10
C GLY A 120 13.66 0.34 -3.78
N GLY A 121 13.97 1.61 -3.45
CA GLY A 121 15.18 2.31 -3.90
C GLY A 121 15.08 3.02 -5.24
N SER A 122 13.96 2.90 -5.96
CA SER A 122 13.75 3.50 -7.29
C SER A 122 12.76 4.67 -7.30
N PHE A 123 12.06 4.96 -6.20
CA PHE A 123 10.98 5.96 -6.18
C PHE A 123 11.06 6.89 -4.98
N THR A 124 10.93 8.19 -5.22
CA THR A 124 11.02 9.23 -4.20
C THR A 124 9.62 9.64 -3.71
N LEU A 125 8.96 8.78 -2.94
CA LEU A 125 7.73 9.16 -2.21
C LEU A 125 7.94 10.51 -1.51
N SER A 126 7.02 11.47 -1.62
CA SER A 126 7.15 12.79 -0.97
C SER A 126 6.60 12.79 0.44
N HIS A 127 5.33 12.41 0.61
CA HIS A 127 4.69 12.42 1.91
C HIS A 127 4.08 11.08 2.25
N LEU A 128 4.35 10.62 3.47
CA LEU A 128 3.74 9.46 4.08
C LEU A 128 2.94 9.92 5.30
N ASN A 129 1.61 9.84 5.22
CA ASN A 129 0.70 10.20 6.30
C ASN A 129 -0.16 8.99 6.66
N ILE A 130 0.04 8.45 7.85
CA ILE A 130 -0.69 7.27 8.33
C ILE A 130 -1.38 7.63 9.64
N SER A 131 -2.68 7.35 9.71
CA SER A 131 -3.50 7.62 10.90
C SER A 131 -4.42 6.45 11.18
N GLY A 132 -4.40 5.94 12.41
CA GLY A 132 -5.32 4.91 12.87
C GLY A 132 -5.33 4.75 14.38
N GLU A 133 -6.51 4.82 14.98
CA GLU A 133 -6.69 4.71 16.44
C GLU A 133 -6.29 3.35 17.00
N LYS A 134 -6.37 2.30 16.16
CA LYS A 134 -6.00 0.92 16.51
C LYS A 134 -4.60 0.54 16.05
N LEU A 135 -3.84 1.46 15.46
CA LEU A 135 -2.53 1.16 14.88
C LEU A 135 -1.53 0.86 16.01
N GLU A 136 -1.12 -0.40 16.12
CA GLU A 136 -0.24 -0.90 17.18
C GLU A 136 1.17 -1.18 16.67
N VAL A 137 1.34 -1.50 15.39
CA VAL A 137 2.63 -1.84 14.79
C VAL A 137 2.89 -1.01 13.55
N ILE A 138 4.05 -0.37 13.52
CA ILE A 138 4.55 0.38 12.36
C ILE A 138 5.95 -0.11 12.01
N ASN A 139 6.15 -0.50 10.74
CA ASN A 139 7.47 -0.82 10.20
C ASN A 139 7.73 0.01 8.96
N ILE A 140 8.64 0.98 9.04
CA ILE A 140 8.97 1.86 7.93
C ILE A 140 10.45 1.78 7.63
N THR A 141 10.77 1.33 6.42
CA THR A 141 12.06 1.55 5.79
C THR A 141 11.89 2.60 4.70
N TRP A 142 12.47 3.79 4.88
CA TRP A 142 12.31 4.89 3.93
C TRP A 142 13.66 5.55 3.64
N ARG A 143 14.11 5.48 2.38
CA ARG A 143 15.38 6.05 1.93
C ARG A 143 15.09 7.16 0.90
N PHE A 144 15.80 8.26 0.98
CA PHE A 144 15.72 9.36 0.02
C PHE A 144 17.04 10.14 0.01
N ASN A 145 17.37 10.72 -1.14
CA ASN A 145 18.65 11.40 -1.37
C ASN A 145 18.67 12.85 -0.82
N SER A 146 17.51 13.52 -0.77
CA SER A 146 17.36 14.85 -0.14
C SER A 146 16.10 14.89 0.72
N PRO A 147 16.16 15.49 1.93
CA PRO A 147 14.99 15.68 2.80
C PRO A 147 14.06 16.81 2.33
N ASP A 148 14.49 17.64 1.36
CA ASP A 148 13.68 18.78 0.90
C ASP A 148 12.34 18.28 0.35
N ASP A 149 11.23 18.78 0.92
CA ASP A 149 9.85 18.39 0.59
C ASP A 149 9.45 16.94 0.96
N LYS A 150 10.14 16.33 1.94
CA LYS A 150 9.78 15.01 2.49
C LYS A 150 9.16 15.12 3.88
N SER A 151 8.02 14.45 4.11
CA SER A 151 7.37 14.46 5.43
C SER A 151 6.80 13.11 5.84
N LEU A 152 7.01 12.77 7.11
CA LEU A 152 6.37 11.63 7.76
C LEU A 152 5.43 12.15 8.84
N ASN A 153 4.14 11.83 8.70
CA ASN A 153 3.14 12.14 9.73
C ASN A 153 2.48 10.85 10.17
N ILE A 154 2.59 10.53 11.46
CA ILE A 154 1.97 9.34 12.04
C ILE A 154 1.07 9.78 13.19
N PHE A 155 -0.18 9.30 13.16
CA PHE A 155 -1.10 9.35 14.29
C PHE A 155 -1.48 7.93 14.71
N ALA A 156 -0.90 7.47 15.81
CA ALA A 156 -1.05 6.10 16.29
C ALA A 156 -1.07 6.08 17.84
N PRO A 157 -2.18 6.47 18.48
CA PRO A 157 -2.27 6.60 19.94
C PRO A 157 -2.06 5.29 20.70
N ARG A 158 -2.15 4.14 20.02
CA ARG A 158 -1.98 2.79 20.58
C ARG A 158 -0.72 2.08 20.07
N LEU A 159 0.24 2.84 19.52
CA LEU A 159 1.47 2.29 19.00
C LEU A 159 2.25 1.54 20.11
N LYS A 160 2.57 0.28 19.85
CA LYS A 160 3.37 -0.58 20.72
C LYS A 160 4.75 -0.81 20.12
N ASP A 161 4.79 -1.09 18.82
CA ASP A 161 6.00 -1.44 18.10
C ASP A 161 6.26 -0.45 16.95
N LEU A 162 7.43 0.20 16.99
CA LEU A 162 7.92 1.06 15.91
C LEU A 162 9.27 0.56 15.43
N TYR A 163 9.31 0.10 14.18
CA TYR A 163 10.54 -0.22 13.46
C TYR A 163 10.78 0.86 12.42
N TRP A 164 11.94 1.50 12.52
CA TRP A 164 12.35 2.55 11.58
C TRP A 164 13.73 2.26 11.01
N SER A 165 13.87 2.34 9.70
CA SER A 165 15.15 2.27 8.99
C SER A 165 15.20 3.32 7.88
N GLY A 166 16.11 4.28 7.96
CA GLY A 166 16.18 5.36 6.98
C GLY A 166 17.22 6.40 7.32
N TRP A 167 17.38 7.40 6.45
CA TRP A 167 18.25 8.53 6.72
C TRP A 167 17.57 9.45 7.74
N VAL A 168 18.08 9.47 8.97
CA VAL A 168 17.64 10.41 10.00
C VAL A 168 18.63 11.57 10.01
N ARG A 169 18.22 12.74 9.52
CA ARG A 169 18.94 14.00 9.77
C ARG A 169 18.01 14.94 10.55
N PRO A 170 18.52 15.84 11.40
CA PRO A 170 17.71 16.65 12.31
C PRO A 170 16.65 17.57 11.65
N TYR A 171 16.67 17.71 10.32
CA TYR A 171 15.72 18.50 9.54
C TYR A 171 14.65 17.68 8.81
N THR A 172 14.64 16.35 8.95
CA THR A 172 13.50 15.56 8.43
C THR A 172 12.29 15.87 9.30
N GLY A 173 11.21 16.38 8.70
CA GLY A 173 9.92 16.63 9.36
C GLY A 173 9.24 15.33 9.77
N LEU A 174 9.85 14.61 10.72
CA LEU A 174 9.34 13.42 11.36
C LEU A 174 8.41 13.88 12.49
N ASN A 175 7.11 13.87 12.24
CA ASN A 175 6.12 14.19 13.25
C ASN A 175 5.36 12.93 13.62
N ILE A 176 5.67 12.39 14.80
CA ILE A 176 4.95 11.25 15.38
C ILE A 176 4.09 11.83 16.51
N LEU A 177 2.78 11.86 16.28
CA LEU A 177 1.81 12.30 17.26
C LEU A 177 1.21 11.08 17.95
N PHE A 178 1.22 11.12 19.28
CA PHE A 178 0.56 10.15 20.16
C PHE A 178 -0.84 10.63 20.51
#